data_AF-A0ABD5YPU3-F1
#
_entry.id   AF-A0ABD5YPU3-F1
#
_cell.length_a   1.000
_cell.length_b   1.000
_cell.length_c   1.000
_cell.angle_alpha   90.00
_cell.angle_beta   90.00
_cell.angle_gamma   90.00
#
_symmetry.space_group_name_H-M   'P 1'
#
loop_
_entity.id
_entity.type
_entity.pdbx_description
1 polymer ?
#
loop_
_entity_poly.entity_id
_entity_poly.type
_entity_poly.pdbx_seq_one_letter_code
_entity_poly.pdbx_strand_id
1 'polypeptide(L)'
;MFEIDGAGGVLEDTYAASGSGTSLATGALERLYHEDLTLSEGVSVAASAVDSAMERDTASGNGITVARITAEDVTMESYDSLTEVH
;
A
#
# COMPACT_ATOMS: atom_id res chain seq x y z
N MET A 1 -5.91 10.18 4.45
CA MET A 1 -4.81 10.39 3.50
C MET A 1 -5.29 11.39 2.46
N PHE A 2 -4.43 12.21 1.86
CA PHE A 2 -4.83 13.14 0.80
C PHE A 2 -4.20 12.75 -0.52
N GLU A 3 -5.01 12.47 -1.53
CA GLU A 3 -4.56 12.33 -2.91
C GLU A 3 -4.72 13.68 -3.61
N ILE A 4 -3.67 14.12 -4.29
CA ILE A 4 -3.66 15.37 -5.05
C ILE A 4 -3.51 15.04 -6.52
N ASP A 5 -4.52 15.36 -7.33
CA ASP A 5 -4.45 15.15 -8.77
C ASP A 5 -3.65 16.26 -9.49
N GLY A 6 -3.30 16.04 -10.76
CA GLY A 6 -2.54 17.00 -11.57
C GLY A 6 -3.26 18.32 -11.86
N ALA A 7 -4.56 18.44 -11.54
CA ALA A 7 -5.36 19.65 -11.66
C ALA A 7 -5.49 20.41 -10.33
N GLY A 8 -4.97 19.86 -9.23
CA GLY A 8 -5.02 20.47 -7.90
C GLY A 8 -6.25 20.09 -7.08
N GLY A 9 -7.00 19.07 -7.48
CA GLY A 9 -8.05 18.47 -6.66
C GLY A 9 -7.45 17.75 -5.45
N VAL A 10 -8.11 17.85 -4.29
CA VAL A 10 -7.73 17.12 -3.07
C VAL A 10 -8.84 16.15 -2.74
N LEU A 11 -8.51 14.85 -2.71
CA LEU A 11 -9.41 13.79 -2.28
C LEU A 11 -8.93 13.25 -0.93
N GLU A 12 -9.83 13.24 0.05
CA GLU A 12 -9.56 12.60 1.34
C GLU A 12 -10.10 11.18 1.32
N ASP A 13 -9.21 10.20 1.46
CA ASP A 13 -9.55 8.79 1.50
C ASP A 13 -8.83 8.05 2.63
N THR A 14 -9.42 6.93 3.06
CA THR A 14 -8.86 6.03 4.09
C THR A 14 -7.74 5.16 3.54
N TYR A 15 -7.74 4.88 2.24
CA TYR A 15 -6.68 4.19 1.51
C TYR A 15 -6.68 4.67 0.06
N ALA A 16 -5.53 4.60 -0.62
CA ALA A 16 -5.48 4.72 -2.07
C ALA A 16 -4.39 3.83 -2.65
N ALA A 17 -4.50 3.57 -3.94
CA ALA A 17 -3.50 2.91 -4.75
C ALA A 17 -3.33 3.69 -6.06
N SER A 18 -2.11 3.72 -6.59
CA SER A 18 -1.79 4.39 -7.86
C SER A 18 -0.71 3.60 -8.62
N GLY A 19 -0.66 3.77 -9.95
CA GLY A 19 0.21 3.01 -10.86
C GLY A 19 -0.52 2.00 -11.76
N SER A 20 0.25 1.18 -12.51
CA SER A 20 -0.28 0.19 -13.48
C SER A 20 -1.13 -0.91 -12.83
N GLY A 21 -0.80 -1.29 -11.59
CA GLY A 21 -1.51 -2.33 -10.83
C GLY A 21 -2.67 -1.85 -9.95
N THR A 22 -3.09 -0.59 -10.07
CA THR A 22 -4.06 0.06 -9.16
C THR A 22 -5.35 -0.73 -8.96
N SER A 23 -5.92 -1.30 -10.03
CA SER A 23 -7.20 -2.04 -9.93
C SER A 23 -7.08 -3.29 -9.06
N LEU A 24 -5.93 -3.98 -9.11
CA LEU A 24 -5.69 -5.18 -8.30
C LEU A 24 -5.38 -4.82 -6.84
N ALA A 25 -4.54 -3.80 -6.64
CA ALA A 25 -4.22 -3.28 -5.31
C ALA A 25 -5.47 -2.77 -4.58
N THR A 26 -6.31 -1.98 -5.27
CA THR A 26 -7.57 -1.44 -4.72
C THR A 26 -8.51 -2.57 -4.31
N GLY A 27 -8.70 -3.58 -5.16
CA GLY A 27 -9.57 -4.72 -4.82
C GLY A 27 -9.05 -5.57 -3.65
N ALA A 28 -7.73 -5.58 -3.40
CA ALA A 28 -7.16 -6.20 -2.21
C ALA A 28 -7.38 -5.34 -0.96
N LEU A 29 -7.18 -4.02 -1.06
CA LEU A 29 -7.46 -3.07 0.01
C LEU A 29 -8.94 -3.11 0.42
N GLU A 30 -9.87 -3.07 -0.53
CA GLU A 30 -11.33 -3.15 -0.27
C GLU A 30 -11.73 -4.41 0.52
N ARG A 31 -11.01 -5.51 0.36
CA ARG A 31 -11.31 -6.79 1.00
C ARG A 31 -10.71 -6.94 2.38
N LEU A 32 -9.52 -6.36 2.58
CA LEU A 32 -8.68 -6.62 3.76
C LEU A 32 -8.64 -5.43 4.72
N TYR A 33 -8.89 -4.21 4.24
CA TYR A 33 -8.88 -3.02 5.05
C TYR A 33 -10.11 -2.94 5.96
N HIS A 34 -9.88 -2.52 7.20
CA HIS A 34 -10.92 -2.07 8.12
C HIS A 34 -10.35 -1.01 9.06
N GLU A 35 -11.22 -0.22 9.69
CA GLU A 35 -10.82 0.94 10.50
C GLU A 35 -9.98 0.56 11.74
N ASP A 36 -10.20 -0.63 12.30
CA ASP A 36 -9.56 -1.10 13.53
C ASP A 36 -8.23 -1.84 13.33
N LEU A 37 -7.58 -1.70 12.16
CA LEU A 37 -6.28 -2.34 11.92
C LEU A 37 -5.21 -1.78 12.86
N THR A 38 -4.45 -2.67 13.50
CA THR A 38 -3.18 -2.29 14.12
C THR A 38 -2.14 -1.91 13.06
N LEU A 39 -1.08 -1.21 13.46
CA LEU A 39 -0.02 -0.82 12.54
C LEU A 39 0.61 -2.02 11.81
N SER A 40 0.81 -3.15 12.50
CA SER A 40 1.36 -4.38 11.91
C SER A 40 0.39 -5.00 10.91
N GLU A 41 -0.90 -5.09 11.24
CA GLU A 41 -1.91 -5.59 10.30
C GLU A 41 -2.03 -4.67 9.08
N GLY A 42 -1.96 -3.36 9.26
CA GLY A 42 -1.93 -2.39 8.17
C GLY A 42 -0.77 -2.61 7.21
N VAL A 43 0.41 -2.96 7.73
CA VAL A 43 1.58 -3.34 6.92
C VAL A 43 1.31 -4.62 6.13
N SER A 44 0.73 -5.66 6.77
CA SER A 44 0.38 -6.91 6.09
C SER A 44 -0.67 -6.69 4.99
N VAL A 45 -1.66 -5.83 5.22
CA VAL A 45 -2.69 -5.46 4.24
C VAL A 45 -2.06 -4.72 3.06
N ALA A 46 -1.20 -3.73 3.31
CA ALA A 46 -0.50 -2.99 2.26
C ALA A 46 0.41 -3.90 1.42
N ALA A 47 1.16 -4.79 2.06
CA ALA A 47 2.00 -5.78 1.37
C ALA A 47 1.16 -6.71 0.49
N SER A 48 0.03 -7.20 0.99
CA SER A 48 -0.89 -8.06 0.23
C SER A 48 -1.48 -7.35 -1.00
N ALA A 49 -1.75 -6.04 -0.89
CA ALA A 49 -2.24 -5.24 -2.01
C ALA A 49 -1.19 -5.04 -3.09
N VAL A 50 0.06 -4.79 -2.70
CA VAL A 50 1.20 -4.70 -3.63
C VAL A 50 1.46 -6.06 -4.29
N ASP A 51 1.42 -7.16 -3.53
CA ASP A 51 1.57 -8.52 -4.07
C ASP A 51 0.52 -8.82 -5.15
N SER A 52 -0.76 -8.50 -4.86
CA SER A 52 -1.86 -8.67 -5.80
C SER A 52 -1.66 -7.89 -7.10
N ALA A 53 -1.03 -6.71 -7.04
CA ALA A 53 -0.69 -5.92 -8.22
C ALA A 53 0.50 -6.53 -8.99
N MET A 54 1.52 -7.03 -8.28
CA MET A 54 2.72 -7.62 -8.87
C MET A 54 2.46 -8.96 -9.56
N GLU A 55 1.54 -9.79 -9.07
CA GLU A 55 1.22 -11.10 -9.68
C GLU A 55 0.82 -11.02 -11.16
N ARG A 56 0.33 -9.87 -11.63
CA ARG A 56 -0.16 -9.69 -13.01
C ARG A 56 0.56 -8.62 -13.82
N ASP A 57 1.52 -7.90 -13.24
CA ASP A 57 2.30 -6.89 -13.93
C ASP A 57 3.77 -7.28 -13.97
N THR A 58 4.24 -7.80 -15.11
CA THR A 58 5.64 -8.18 -15.32
C THR A 58 6.60 -6.98 -15.36
N ALA A 59 6.10 -5.74 -15.39
CA ALA A 59 6.91 -4.53 -15.22
C ALA A 59 7.08 -4.12 -13.75
N SER A 60 6.35 -4.77 -12.83
CA SER A 60 6.37 -4.54 -11.39
C SER A 60 7.15 -5.67 -10.68
N GLY A 61 8.17 -5.32 -9.91
CA GLY A 61 9.16 -6.24 -9.34
C GLY A 61 10.30 -5.50 -8.62
N ASN A 62 11.12 -6.23 -7.84
CA ASN A 62 12.22 -5.79 -6.95
C ASN A 62 11.85 -5.47 -5.48
N GLY A 63 10.95 -6.26 -4.90
CA GLY A 63 10.63 -6.15 -3.49
C GLY A 63 9.63 -5.05 -3.17
N ILE A 64 9.52 -4.70 -1.88
CA ILE A 64 8.59 -3.70 -1.38
C ILE A 64 9.32 -2.76 -0.42
N THR A 65 9.00 -1.47 -0.48
CA THR A 65 9.40 -0.54 0.58
C THR A 65 8.17 -0.07 1.34
N VAL A 66 8.19 -0.28 2.65
CA VAL A 66 7.11 0.03 3.57
C VAL A 66 7.50 1.23 4.41
N ALA A 67 6.69 2.28 4.38
CA ALA A 67 6.79 3.41 5.29
C ALA A 67 5.69 3.33 6.36
N ARG A 68 6.07 3.39 7.64
CA ARG A 68 5.14 3.43 8.77
C ARG A 68 5.18 4.84 9.35
N ILE A 69 4.04 5.52 9.33
CA ILE A 69 3.92 6.91 9.76
C ILE A 69 3.02 6.94 10.99
N THR A 70 3.54 7.41 12.11
CA THR A 70 2.78 7.68 13.33
C THR A 70 2.88 9.17 13.69
N ALA A 71 2.18 9.60 14.74
CA ALA A 71 2.34 10.96 15.26
C ALA A 71 3.74 11.21 15.85
N GLU A 72 4.48 10.15 16.19
CA GLU A 72 5.76 10.21 16.90
C GLU A 72 6.96 10.01 15.97
N ASP A 73 6.83 9.17 14.94
CA ASP A 73 7.95 8.76 14.10
C ASP A 73 7.50 8.38 12.66
N VAL A 74 8.47 8.38 11.75
CA VAL A 74 8.37 7.86 10.39
C VAL A 74 9.50 6.86 10.18
N THR A 75 9.15 5.58 10.05
CA THR A 75 10.12 4.52 9.72
C THR A 75 9.92 4.03 8.29
N MET A 76 11.01 3.62 7.63
CA MET A 76 10.99 3.10 6.27
C MET A 76 11.88 1.87 6.17
N GLU A 77 11.34 0.78 5.65
CA GLU A 77 12.02 -0.50 5.51
C GLU A 77 11.82 -1.05 4.11
N SER A 78 12.90 -1.46 3.47
CA SER A 78 12.88 -2.12 2.17
C SER A 78 13.11 -3.62 2.35
N TYR A 79 12.32 -4.42 1.66
CA TYR A 79 12.37 -5.88 1.67
C TYR A 79 12.57 -6.36 0.23
N ASP A 80 13.47 -7.30 0.02
CA ASP A 80 13.75 -7.85 -1.32
C ASP A 80 12.60 -8.76 -1.80
N SER A 81 11.85 -9.34 -0.85
CA SER A 81 10.65 -10.13 -1.11
C SER A 81 9.48 -9.73 -0.19
N LEU A 82 8.26 -9.84 -0.71
CA LEU A 82 7.02 -9.64 0.04
C LEU A 82 6.85 -10.66 1.19
N THR A 83 7.42 -11.86 1.05
CA THR A 83 7.40 -12.89 2.11
C THR A 83 8.25 -12.53 3.33
N GLU A 84 9.11 -11.52 3.23
CA GLU A 84 9.97 -11.06 4.34
C GLU A 84 9.28 -9.98 5.18
N VAL A 85 8.11 -9.49 4.75
CA VAL A 85 7.31 -8.54 5.53
C VAL A 85 6.58 -9.31 6.64
N HIS A 86 6.93 -9.03 7.90
CA HIS A 86 6.32 -9.60 9.10
C HIS A 86 5.89 -8.50 10.09
#